data_AF-A0A9P9Q2V1-F1
#
_entry.id   AF-A0A9P9Q2V1-F1
#
_cell.length_a   1.000
_cell.length_b   1.000
_cell.length_c   1.000
_cell.angle_alpha   90.00
_cell.angle_beta   90.00
_cell.angle_gamma   90.00
#
_symmetry.space_group_name_H-M   'P 1'
#
loop_
_entity.id
_entity.type
_entity.pdbx_description
1 polymer ?
#
loop_
_entity_poly.entity_id
_entity_poly.type
_entity_poly.pdbx_seq_one_letter_code
_entity_poly.pdbx_strand_id
1 'polypeptide(L)'
;MIRALASVAFTAESDEDQRRNVLNTAGGSAAKNANSLIVKNTPTVLDGLQAIMNDPTPATVKTNLQTIEAARNPNILPSITELSNAAMSMTGLQPLAVEFPPTTGSTAK
;
A
#
# COMPACT_ATOMS: atom_id res chain seq x y z
N MET A 1 5.81 11.33 18.73
CA MET A 1 5.87 9.94 18.24
C MET A 1 4.91 9.68 17.09
N ILE A 2 3.59 9.95 17.22
CA ILE A 2 2.59 9.75 16.15
C ILE A 2 3.01 10.38 14.80
N ARG A 3 3.33 11.68 14.79
CA ARG A 3 3.77 12.38 13.56
C ARG A 3 4.98 11.74 12.89
N ALA A 4 5.98 11.33 13.68
CA ALA A 4 7.20 10.72 13.15
C ALA A 4 6.92 9.36 12.50
N LEU A 5 6.09 8.53 13.13
CA LEU A 5 5.68 7.25 12.56
C LEU A 5 4.84 7.43 11.29
N ALA A 6 3.92 8.39 11.27
CA ALA A 6 3.15 8.72 10.08
C ALA A 6 4.03 9.20 8.92
N SER A 7 5.09 9.97 9.21
CA SER A 7 6.07 10.40 8.20
C SER A 7 6.90 9.24 7.65
N VAL A 8 7.32 8.30 8.50
CA VAL A 8 8.00 7.08 8.04
C VAL A 8 7.10 6.26 7.12
N ALA A 9 5.83 6.07 7.50
CA ALA A 9 4.85 5.36 6.69
C ALA A 9 4.58 6.08 5.36
N PHE A 10 4.47 7.42 5.37
CA PHE A 10 4.24 8.21 4.16
C PHE A 10 5.38 8.06 3.15
N THR A 11 6.62 8.12 3.63
CA THR A 11 7.81 7.92 2.78
C THR A 11 7.85 6.50 2.20
N ALA A 12 7.52 5.50 3.00
CA ALA A 12 7.49 4.11 2.54
C ALA A 12 6.42 3.88 1.46
N GLU A 13 5.20 4.38 1.66
CA GLU A 13 4.12 4.26 0.69
C GLU A 13 4.44 5.03 -0.61
N SER A 14 5.10 6.18 -0.51
CA SER A 14 5.54 6.96 -1.68
C SER A 14 6.62 6.22 -2.49
N ASP A 15 7.57 5.57 -1.83
CA ASP A 15 8.61 4.77 -2.49
C ASP A 15 8.02 3.50 -3.13
N GLU A 16 7.08 2.83 -2.46
CA GLU A 16 6.33 1.71 -3.01
C GLU A 16 5.58 2.11 -4.29
N ASP A 17 4.86 3.24 -4.24
CA ASP A 17 4.17 3.81 -5.40
C ASP A 17 5.16 4.05 -6.54
N GLN A 18 6.29 4.71 -6.28
CA GLN A 18 7.28 4.99 -7.31
C GLN A 18 7.87 3.72 -7.95
N ARG A 19 8.11 2.67 -7.15
CA ARG A 19 8.73 1.42 -7.61
C ARG A 19 7.76 0.48 -8.32
N ARG A 20 6.44 0.59 -8.09
CA ARG A 20 5.42 -0.28 -8.70
C ARG A 20 5.52 -0.34 -10.23
N ASN A 21 5.93 0.76 -10.86
CA ASN A 21 6.03 0.84 -12.31
C ASN A 21 7.08 -0.14 -12.89
N VAL A 22 8.14 -0.44 -12.15
CA VAL A 22 9.15 -1.43 -12.56
C VAL A 22 8.52 -2.82 -12.62
N LEU A 23 7.77 -3.21 -11.58
CA LEU A 23 7.08 -4.50 -11.53
C LEU A 23 5.95 -4.57 -12.56
N ASN A 24 5.21 -3.47 -12.76
CA ASN A 24 4.17 -3.39 -13.79
C ASN A 24 4.76 -3.58 -15.19
N THR A 25 5.91 -2.96 -15.46
CA THR A 25 6.62 -3.13 -16.74
C THR A 25 7.07 -4.58 -16.92
N ALA A 26 7.67 -5.18 -15.89
CA ALA A 26 8.12 -6.57 -15.93
C ALA A 26 6.96 -7.57 -16.08
N GLY A 27 5.84 -7.35 -15.38
CA GLY A 27 4.66 -8.21 -15.40
C GLY A 27 3.75 -8.04 -16.61
N GLY A 28 4.00 -7.03 -17.45
CA GLY A 28 3.28 -6.80 -18.70
C GLY A 28 1.76 -6.74 -18.53
N SER A 29 1.02 -7.40 -19.42
CA SER A 29 -0.45 -7.38 -19.39
C SER A 29 -1.04 -8.03 -18.14
N ALA A 30 -0.35 -9.03 -17.55
CA ALA A 30 -0.82 -9.73 -16.35
C ALA A 30 -0.79 -8.82 -15.10
N ALA A 31 0.09 -7.80 -15.08
CA ALA A 31 0.23 -6.87 -13.97
C ALA A 31 -0.77 -5.70 -13.96
N LYS A 32 -1.48 -5.44 -15.06
CA LYS A 32 -2.22 -4.18 -15.25
C LYS A 32 -3.33 -3.96 -14.24
N ASN A 33 -4.09 -5.00 -13.91
CA ASN A 33 -5.22 -4.90 -12.99
C ASN A 33 -4.74 -4.59 -11.57
N ALA A 34 -3.79 -5.38 -11.07
CA ALA A 34 -3.14 -5.16 -9.79
C ALA A 34 -2.53 -3.75 -9.70
N ASN A 35 -1.76 -3.33 -10.71
CA ASN A 35 -1.19 -1.99 -10.75
C ASN A 35 -2.27 -0.89 -10.70
N SER A 36 -3.37 -1.05 -11.43
CA SER A 36 -4.48 -0.09 -11.43
C SER A 36 -5.11 0.07 -10.04
N LEU A 37 -5.27 -1.04 -9.30
CA LEU A 37 -5.79 -0.99 -7.93
C LEU A 37 -4.84 -0.28 -6.97
N ILE A 38 -3.52 -0.47 -7.10
CA ILE A 38 -2.53 0.26 -6.31
C ILE A 38 -2.63 1.76 -6.62
N VAL A 39 -2.51 2.15 -7.89
CA VAL A 39 -2.61 3.56 -8.34
C VAL A 39 -3.88 4.23 -7.81
N LYS A 40 -5.01 3.53 -7.87
CA LYS A 40 -6.31 4.06 -7.46
C LYS A 40 -6.41 4.30 -5.95
N ASN A 41 -5.79 3.46 -5.13
CA ASN A 41 -6.01 3.45 -3.67
C ASN A 41 -4.88 4.10 -2.87
N THR A 42 -3.65 4.17 -3.40
CA THR A 42 -2.51 4.80 -2.74
C THR A 42 -2.75 6.27 -2.36
N PRO A 43 -3.42 7.12 -3.17
CA PRO A 43 -3.74 8.50 -2.75
C PRO A 43 -4.51 8.57 -1.42
N THR A 44 -5.49 7.69 -1.21
CA THR A 44 -6.25 7.60 0.04
C THR A 44 -5.36 7.27 1.24
N VAL A 45 -4.33 6.43 1.05
CA VAL A 45 -3.36 6.09 2.10
C VAL A 45 -2.48 7.30 2.43
N LEU A 46 -1.94 7.94 1.40
CA LEU A 46 -1.07 9.12 1.56
C LEU A 46 -1.81 10.30 2.20
N ASP A 47 -3.06 10.54 1.80
CA ASP A 47 -3.91 11.60 2.38
C ASP A 47 -4.20 11.32 3.86
N GLY A 48 -4.52 10.08 4.22
CA GLY A 48 -4.75 9.69 5.62
C GLY A 48 -3.50 9.85 6.48
N LEU A 49 -2.33 9.48 5.95
CA LEU A 49 -1.04 9.67 6.63
C LEU A 49 -0.70 11.16 6.77
N GLN A 50 -0.96 11.97 5.73
CA GLN A 50 -0.77 13.41 5.76
C GLN A 50 -1.68 14.08 6.79
N ALA A 51 -2.93 13.64 6.93
CA ALA A 51 -3.84 14.12 7.95
C ALA A 51 -3.33 13.81 9.38
N ILE A 52 -2.84 12.58 9.62
CA ILE A 52 -2.21 12.21 10.90
C ILE A 52 -0.95 13.03 11.16
N MET A 53 -0.15 13.29 10.12
CA MET A 53 1.01 14.16 10.25
C MET A 53 0.58 15.56 10.66
N ASN A 54 -0.42 16.15 10.00
CA ASN A 54 -0.88 17.51 10.27
C ASN A 54 -1.47 17.66 11.68
N ASP A 55 -2.29 16.70 12.12
CA ASP A 55 -2.93 16.68 13.45
C ASP A 55 -2.67 15.35 14.18
N PRO A 56 -1.53 15.22 14.89
CA PRO A 56 -1.05 13.93 15.43
C PRO A 56 -1.69 13.57 16.77
N THR A 57 -3.02 13.46 16.80
CA THR A 57 -3.79 13.03 17.98
C THR A 57 -4.27 11.59 17.85
N PRO A 58 -4.56 10.88 18.96
CA PRO A 58 -5.13 9.53 18.91
C PRO A 58 -6.47 9.45 18.16
N ALA A 59 -7.30 10.50 18.25
CA ALA A 59 -8.58 10.57 17.55
C ALA A 59 -8.36 10.62 16.03
N THR A 60 -7.48 11.49 15.56
CA THR A 60 -7.12 11.63 14.15
C THR A 60 -6.45 10.37 13.61
N VAL A 61 -5.60 9.73 14.42
CA VAL A 61 -5.02 8.41 14.10
C VAL A 61 -6.13 7.38 13.88
N LYS A 62 -7.08 7.25 14.81
CA LYS A 62 -8.15 6.24 14.71
C LYS A 62 -8.98 6.42 13.44
N THR A 63 -9.46 7.62 13.16
CA THR A 63 -10.29 7.88 11.97
C THR A 63 -9.53 7.63 10.68
N ASN A 64 -8.28 8.13 10.56
CA ASN A 64 -7.52 7.95 9.33
C ASN A 64 -7.01 6.52 9.14
N LEU A 65 -6.71 5.78 10.22
CA LEU A 65 -6.39 4.36 10.12
C LEU A 65 -7.55 3.54 9.59
N GLN A 66 -8.81 3.85 9.93
CA GLN A 66 -9.97 3.17 9.31
C GLN A 66 -9.99 3.35 7.80
N THR A 67 -9.76 4.58 7.33
CA THR A 67 -9.70 4.91 5.90
C THR A 67 -8.52 4.23 5.20
N ILE A 68 -7.33 4.26 5.82
CA ILE A 68 -6.13 3.60 5.31
C ILE A 68 -6.36 2.09 5.19
N GLU A 69 -6.88 1.45 6.23
CA GLU A 69 -7.14 0.00 6.25
C GLU A 69 -8.15 -0.41 5.17
N ALA A 70 -9.22 0.37 4.99
CA ALA A 70 -10.25 0.12 3.97
C ALA A 70 -9.71 0.24 2.53
N ALA A 71 -8.74 1.13 2.30
CA ALA A 71 -8.06 1.25 1.00
C ALA A 71 -7.01 0.15 0.82
N ARG A 72 -6.16 -0.07 1.83
CA ARG A 72 -4.94 -0.87 1.72
C ARG A 72 -5.22 -2.37 1.77
N ASN A 73 -6.07 -2.84 2.69
CA ASN A 73 -6.24 -4.26 2.95
C ASN A 73 -6.90 -5.03 1.78
N PRO A 74 -8.03 -4.59 1.22
CA PRO A 74 -8.67 -5.34 0.14
C PRO A 74 -8.10 -5.01 -1.25
N ASN A 75 -7.40 -3.88 -1.43
CA ASN A 75 -6.96 -3.44 -2.76
C ASN A 75 -5.45 -3.48 -2.93
N ILE A 76 -4.68 -2.81 -2.05
CA ILE A 76 -3.24 -2.62 -2.26
C ILE A 76 -2.46 -3.88 -1.92
N LEU A 77 -2.66 -4.45 -0.72
CA LEU A 77 -1.91 -5.62 -0.26
C LEU A 77 -1.96 -6.82 -1.21
N PRO A 78 -3.16 -7.32 -1.62
CA PRO A 78 -3.22 -8.42 -2.57
C PRO A 78 -2.66 -8.03 -3.95
N SER A 79 -2.82 -6.77 -4.36
CA SER A 79 -2.27 -6.29 -5.63
C SER A 79 -0.75 -6.26 -5.64
N ILE A 80 -0.08 -5.97 -4.53
CA ILE A 80 1.40 -6.06 -4.47
C ILE A 80 1.84 -7.50 -4.73
N THR A 81 1.18 -8.47 -4.10
CA THR A 81 1.47 -9.89 -4.29
C THR A 81 1.22 -10.33 -5.73
N GLU A 82 0.07 -9.96 -6.31
CA GLU A 82 -0.26 -10.26 -7.72
C GLU A 82 0.72 -9.59 -8.70
N LEU A 83 1.02 -8.31 -8.50
CA LEU A 83 1.95 -7.54 -9.31
C LEU A 83 3.36 -8.16 -9.31
N SER A 84 3.83 -8.56 -8.13
CA SER A 84 5.14 -9.20 -7.95
C SER A 84 5.18 -10.58 -8.62
N ASN A 85 4.13 -11.37 -8.44
CA ASN A 85 4.02 -12.70 -9.07
C ASN A 85 3.92 -12.62 -10.60
N ALA A 86 3.19 -11.64 -11.13
CA ALA A 86 3.12 -11.37 -12.56
C ALA A 86 4.50 -11.03 -13.13
N ALA A 87 5.26 -10.15 -12.45
CA ALA A 87 6.62 -9.82 -12.83
C ALA A 87 7.54 -11.05 -12.85
N MET A 88 7.52 -11.87 -11.79
CA MET A 88 8.32 -13.10 -11.73
C MET A 88 7.96 -14.06 -12.86
N SER A 89 6.68 -14.35 -13.05
CA SER A 89 6.20 -15.28 -14.06
C SER A 89 6.61 -14.85 -15.48
N MET A 90 6.50 -13.56 -15.80
CA MET A 90 6.92 -13.02 -17.09
C MET A 90 8.43 -13.13 -17.35
N THR A 91 9.23 -13.18 -16.29
CA THR A 91 10.68 -13.40 -16.38
C THR A 91 11.08 -14.88 -16.34
N GLY A 92 10.12 -15.81 -16.35
CA GLY A 92 10.36 -17.25 -16.25
C GLY A 92 10.77 -17.72 -14.86
N LEU A 93 10.60 -16.88 -13.84
CA LEU A 93 10.85 -17.21 -12.45
C LEU A 93 9.59 -17.76 -11.79
N GLN A 94 9.78 -18.65 -10.81
CA GLN A 94 8.67 -19.13 -10.00
C GLN A 94 8.09 -17.98 -9.16
N PRO A 95 6.76 -17.83 -9.10
CA PRO A 95 6.12 -16.87 -8.20
C PRO A 95 6.41 -17.20 -6.73
N LEU A 96 7.03 -16.27 -6.01
CA LEU A 96 7.42 -16.42 -4.60
C LEU A 96 7.01 -15.18 -3.76
N ALA A 97 6.08 -14.36 -4.26
CA ALA A 97 5.67 -13.15 -3.53
C ALA A 97 4.92 -13.54 -2.27
N VAL A 98 5.24 -12.87 -1.17
CA VAL A 98 4.59 -13.09 0.11
C VAL A 98 3.19 -12.49 0.14
N GLU A 99 2.31 -13.10 0.92
CA GLU A 99 1.06 -12.46 1.32
C GLU A 99 1.35 -11.51 2.48
N PHE A 100 0.93 -10.26 2.33
CA PHE A 100 1.11 -9.27 3.38
C PHE A 100 0.01 -9.38 4.42
N PRO A 101 0.34 -9.34 5.72
CA PRO A 101 -0.67 -9.28 6.76
C PRO A 101 -1.47 -7.98 6.63
N PRO A 102 -2.77 -7.99 6.98
CA PRO A 102 -3.59 -6.78 6.99
C PRO A 102 -2.96 -5.66 7.82
N THR A 103 -3.05 -4.44 7.32
CA THR A 103 -2.84 -3.24 8.14
C THR A 103 -3.92 -3.21 9.21
N THR A 104 -3.50 -2.95 10.45
CA THR A 104 -4.38 -2.84 11.62
C THR A 104 -3.93 -1.68 12.51
N GLY A 105 -4.85 -1.18 13.32
CA GLY A 105 -4.61 -0.09 14.27
C GLY A 105 -5.84 0.77 14.52
N SER A 106 -6.86 0.70 13.66
CA SER A 106 -8.15 1.35 13.88
C SER A 106 -9.01 0.68 14.97
N THR A 107 -8.76 -0.59 15.23
CA THR A 107 -9.50 -1.44 16.18
C THR A 107 -8.73 -1.75 17.46
N ALA A 108 -7.49 -1.27 17.59
CA ALA A 108 -6.73 -1.41 18.83
C ALA A 108 -7.46 -0.69 19.98
N LYS A 109 -7.88 -1.47 20.97
CA LYS A 109 -8.46 -0.98 22.23
C LYS A 109 -7.37 -0.57 23.20
#